data_AF-A0A0N0PF34-F1
#
_entry.id   AF-A0A0N0PF34-F1
#
_cell.length_a   1.000
_cell.length_b   1.000
_cell.length_c   1.000
_cell.angle_alpha   90.00
_cell.angle_beta   90.00
_cell.angle_gamma   90.00
#
_symmetry.space_group_name_H-M   'P 1'
#
loop_
_entity.id
_entity.type
_entity.pdbx_description
1 polymer ?
#
loop_
_entity_poly.entity_id
_entity_poly.type
_entity_poly.pdbx_seq_one_letter_code
_entity_poly.pdbx_strand_id
1 'polypeptide(L)'
;MGWASDATVLWRVKMYSEAREETVYALLSSLDTPFAGWQDTSFNVMWRYQDNLQALNGSMKWQEDYLAFNLLADYMFKANEFYGELSALVNSTIPTLPRAAAIARHRAVWKKSADTLLSFQYNDEGKLMINSSWNLERGEKENNITGRVTLVTPFQGYTSGFLRTEFVLGHKRDIKGITYLDLEEKVVKIYVDGHMRRITNCMLVVNVTSPASEMSRMAARFGFVERDRHLVAMVVTPNSTTGIEILLKLVTMQDFHVFGHIALPIQYLNRAMITAKRAPQELDFRVGWSEMDFGFTGIWQWRSALDFVYVYKLYTPLDGFEENGLVLKNVFGVNTGGGLDTELSMRLSKHKFGIAMLLVDKGKGLLDVIKDHFQHKPSDPDMFVENFDTTANVVLDTLYYPTITFHAHMMKFVGPDEEDILEVNATLHLPNKTPIILTDVFVLETYAEMRNTLNLITPFQAIKELKSVYTVDITIGQKFNVTCVALLYNGTYWHEISYKILYEHESGEDDAYQSYLASVGIATPLAVLPGLEARVSARLEDALWKMAADISMPSFTVNALARLEVRK
;
A
#
# COMPACT_ATOMS: atom_id res chain seq x y z
N MET A 1 -69.23 58.99 -44.34
CA MET A 1 -68.93 57.98 -43.32
C MET A 1 -67.43 57.88 -43.20
N GLY A 2 -66.89 58.32 -42.06
CA GLY A 2 -65.44 58.31 -41.81
C GLY A 2 -64.94 56.89 -41.62
N TRP A 3 -63.75 56.62 -42.13
CA TRP A 3 -63.00 55.42 -41.76
C TRP A 3 -62.56 55.62 -40.31
N ALA A 4 -62.91 54.68 -39.42
CA ALA A 4 -62.46 54.69 -38.05
C ALA A 4 -60.92 54.64 -38.01
N SER A 5 -60.33 55.30 -37.02
CA SER A 5 -58.87 55.32 -36.75
C SER A 5 -58.25 53.93 -36.60
N ASP A 6 -59.08 52.89 -36.43
CA ASP A 6 -58.68 51.52 -36.16
C ASP A 6 -58.55 50.69 -37.46
N ALA A 7 -58.56 51.33 -38.63
CA ALA A 7 -58.52 50.68 -39.96
C ALA A 7 -57.27 51.01 -40.79
N THR A 8 -56.28 51.73 -40.23
CA THR A 8 -55.06 52.11 -40.95
C THR A 8 -53.98 51.05 -40.85
N VAL A 9 -53.49 50.56 -41.99
CA VAL A 9 -52.25 49.77 -42.08
C VAL A 9 -51.08 50.74 -42.17
N LEU A 10 -50.21 50.73 -41.16
CA LEU A 10 -49.03 51.57 -41.12
C LEU A 10 -47.78 50.70 -41.21
N TRP A 11 -47.14 50.71 -42.38
CA TRP A 11 -45.86 50.06 -42.59
C TRP A 11 -44.74 51.11 -42.58
N ARG A 12 -43.84 51.02 -41.61
CA ARG A 12 -42.65 51.88 -41.51
C ARG A 12 -41.42 51.05 -41.85
N VAL A 13 -40.73 51.45 -42.92
CA VAL A 13 -39.42 50.90 -43.29
C VAL A 13 -38.38 52.00 -43.16
N LYS A 14 -37.33 51.72 -42.39
CA LYS A 14 -36.17 52.58 -42.22
C LYS A 14 -34.94 51.79 -42.66
N MET A 15 -34.28 52.28 -43.69
CA MET A 15 -32.98 51.78 -44.12
C MET A 15 -31.95 52.87 -43.90
N TYR A 16 -30.85 52.55 -43.24
CA TYR A 16 -29.74 53.50 -43.10
C TYR A 16 -28.40 52.78 -43.13
N SER A 17 -27.40 53.51 -43.61
CA SER A 17 -26.00 53.13 -43.60
C SER A 17 -25.19 54.22 -42.89
N GLU A 18 -24.41 53.83 -41.90
CA GLU A 18 -23.48 54.73 -41.22
C GLU A 18 -22.06 54.18 -41.38
N ALA A 19 -21.11 55.02 -41.79
CA ALA A 19 -19.72 54.65 -42.03
C ALA A 19 -18.79 55.70 -41.40
N ARG A 20 -18.64 55.65 -40.06
CA ARG A 20 -17.74 56.51 -39.30
C ARG A 20 -16.58 55.71 -38.73
N GLU A 21 -16.75 55.16 -37.54
CA GLU A 21 -15.78 54.26 -36.88
C GLU A 21 -16.13 52.78 -37.10
N GLU A 22 -17.42 52.50 -37.31
CA GLU A 22 -17.96 51.21 -37.72
C GLU A 22 -18.82 51.40 -38.97
N THR A 23 -18.83 50.40 -39.86
CA THR A 23 -19.75 50.36 -41.00
C THR A 23 -20.98 49.57 -40.56
N VAL A 24 -22.12 50.24 -40.45
CA VAL A 24 -23.39 49.63 -40.05
C VAL A 24 -24.41 49.79 -41.17
N TYR A 25 -24.96 48.67 -41.63
CA TYR A 25 -26.12 48.62 -42.51
C TYR A 25 -27.31 48.08 -41.71
N ALA A 26 -28.38 48.86 -41.60
CA ALA A 26 -29.57 48.44 -40.88
C ALA A 26 -30.83 48.62 -41.74
N LEU A 27 -31.65 47.58 -41.78
CA LEU A 27 -33.00 47.55 -42.34
C LEU A 27 -33.96 47.26 -41.19
N LEU A 28 -34.76 48.25 -40.81
CA LEU A 28 -35.77 48.15 -39.76
C LEU A 28 -37.15 48.30 -40.39
N SER A 29 -38.00 47.30 -40.23
CA SER A 29 -39.36 47.26 -40.77
C SER A 29 -40.33 46.96 -39.64
N SER A 30 -41.36 47.79 -39.50
CA SER A 30 -42.45 47.59 -38.52
C SER A 30 -43.79 47.79 -39.20
N LEU A 31 -44.69 46.84 -39.04
CA LEU A 31 -46.04 46.83 -39.59
C LEU A 31 -47.04 46.84 -38.43
N ASP A 32 -47.79 47.92 -38.36
CA ASP A 32 -48.93 48.05 -37.46
C ASP A 32 -50.21 47.93 -38.29
N THR A 33 -51.04 46.93 -37.98
CA THR A 33 -52.22 46.58 -38.76
C THR A 33 -53.33 46.04 -37.87
N PRO A 34 -54.60 46.40 -38.14
CA PRO A 34 -55.74 45.89 -37.39
C PRO A 34 -56.10 44.43 -37.75
N PHE A 35 -55.48 43.84 -38.78
CA PHE A 35 -55.75 42.46 -39.18
C PHE A 35 -55.35 41.47 -38.08
N ALA A 36 -56.33 40.73 -37.58
CA ALA A 36 -56.11 39.62 -36.65
C ALA A 36 -55.10 38.63 -37.28
N GLY A 37 -54.04 38.29 -36.55
CA GLY A 37 -52.95 37.44 -37.03
C GLY A 37 -51.69 38.19 -37.47
N TRP A 38 -51.74 39.52 -37.66
CA TRP A 38 -50.60 40.33 -38.16
C TRP A 38 -50.26 41.56 -37.30
N GLN A 39 -50.96 41.72 -36.17
CA GLN A 39 -50.72 42.80 -35.22
C GLN A 39 -49.27 42.75 -34.69
N ASP A 40 -48.59 43.89 -34.60
CA ASP A 40 -47.23 44.00 -34.04
C ASP A 40 -46.19 43.11 -34.75
N THR A 41 -46.14 43.19 -36.08
CA THR A 41 -45.15 42.47 -36.90
C THR A 41 -43.93 43.37 -37.16
N SER A 42 -42.71 42.88 -36.90
CA SER A 42 -41.48 43.61 -37.23
C SER A 42 -40.41 42.69 -37.81
N PHE A 43 -39.55 43.26 -38.63
CA PHE A 43 -38.40 42.62 -39.24
C PHE A 43 -37.23 43.58 -39.21
N ASN A 44 -36.17 43.22 -38.49
CA ASN A 44 -34.98 44.03 -38.33
C ASN A 44 -33.77 43.20 -38.72
N VAL A 45 -32.93 43.72 -39.61
CA VAL A 45 -31.62 43.14 -39.95
C VAL A 45 -30.58 44.23 -39.83
N MET A 46 -29.50 43.94 -39.12
CA MET A 46 -28.39 44.83 -38.89
C MET A 46 -27.09 44.08 -39.16
N TRP A 47 -26.31 44.56 -40.12
CA TRP A 47 -24.97 44.10 -40.40
C TRP A 47 -23.97 45.16 -39.97
N ARG A 48 -23.03 44.77 -39.11
CA ARG A 48 -21.96 45.61 -38.60
C ARG A 48 -20.62 45.04 -39.03
N TYR A 49 -19.75 45.93 -39.49
CA TYR A 49 -18.38 45.64 -39.88
C TYR A 49 -17.42 46.63 -39.22
N GLN A 50 -16.44 46.12 -38.48
CA GLN A 50 -15.39 46.91 -37.83
C GLN A 50 -14.08 46.13 -37.88
N ASP A 51 -13.06 46.67 -38.56
CA ASP A 51 -11.76 46.02 -38.80
C ASP A 51 -11.89 44.60 -39.40
N ASN A 52 -11.82 43.56 -38.57
CA ASN A 52 -11.97 42.16 -38.96
C ASN A 52 -13.25 41.51 -38.39
N LEU A 53 -13.96 42.21 -37.51
CA LEU A 53 -15.21 41.77 -36.91
C LEU A 53 -16.35 41.98 -37.90
N GLN A 54 -17.10 40.92 -38.17
CA GLN A 54 -18.37 40.94 -38.90
C GLN A 54 -19.47 40.42 -37.99
N ALA A 55 -20.52 41.21 -37.78
CA ALA A 55 -21.68 40.81 -36.99
C ALA A 55 -22.96 41.02 -37.81
N LEU A 56 -23.79 40.00 -37.91
CA LEU A 56 -25.08 40.04 -38.58
C LEU A 56 -26.16 39.66 -37.55
N ASN A 57 -26.95 40.65 -37.16
CA ASN A 57 -28.08 40.49 -36.25
C ASN A 57 -29.38 40.60 -37.03
N GLY A 58 -30.24 39.60 -36.94
CA GLY A 58 -31.60 39.67 -37.46
C GLY A 58 -32.62 39.33 -36.38
N SER A 59 -33.76 40.01 -36.42
CA SER A 59 -34.90 39.67 -35.59
C SER A 59 -36.19 39.84 -36.38
N MET A 60 -37.12 38.93 -36.17
CA MET A 60 -38.46 38.94 -36.72
C MET A 60 -39.42 38.71 -35.57
N LYS A 61 -40.39 39.61 -35.41
CA LYS A 61 -41.48 39.48 -34.46
C LYS A 61 -42.77 39.37 -35.23
N TRP A 62 -43.60 38.42 -34.86
CA TRP A 62 -44.90 38.17 -35.44
C TRP A 62 -45.89 37.94 -34.30
N GLN A 63 -46.62 38.99 -33.90
CA GLN A 63 -47.50 38.94 -32.73
C GLN A 63 -46.73 38.49 -31.46
N GLU A 64 -47.09 37.33 -30.91
CA GLU A 64 -46.48 36.69 -29.74
C GLU A 64 -45.20 35.91 -30.10
N ASP A 65 -45.02 35.56 -31.37
CA ASP A 65 -43.86 34.81 -31.83
C ASP A 65 -42.68 35.72 -32.14
N TYR A 66 -41.48 35.29 -31.76
CA TYR A 66 -40.24 35.95 -32.15
C TYR A 66 -39.19 34.95 -32.65
N LEU A 67 -38.36 35.41 -33.58
CA LEU A 67 -37.18 34.74 -34.08
C LEU A 67 -36.04 35.76 -34.11
N ALA A 68 -34.94 35.48 -33.43
CA ALA A 68 -33.72 36.26 -33.49
C ALA A 68 -32.57 35.37 -33.92
N PHE A 69 -31.75 35.85 -34.85
CA PHE A 69 -30.49 35.22 -35.21
C PHE A 69 -29.34 36.22 -35.08
N ASN A 70 -28.19 35.75 -34.64
CA ASN A 70 -26.97 36.53 -34.53
C ASN A 70 -25.82 35.67 -35.06
N LEU A 71 -25.09 36.20 -36.03
CA LEU A 71 -23.87 35.59 -36.54
C LEU A 71 -22.72 36.57 -36.33
N LEU A 72 -21.69 36.14 -35.63
CA LEU A 72 -20.47 36.89 -35.37
C LEU A 72 -19.29 36.11 -35.94
N ALA A 73 -18.46 36.77 -36.73
CA ALA A 73 -17.19 36.27 -37.21
C ALA A 73 -16.11 37.30 -36.89
N ASP A 74 -15.09 36.90 -36.14
CA ASP A 74 -13.92 37.72 -35.86
C ASP A 74 -12.66 36.92 -36.17
N TYR A 75 -11.64 37.59 -36.71
CA TYR A 75 -10.35 36.97 -36.93
C TYR A 75 -9.22 37.98 -36.74
N MET A 76 -8.09 37.47 -36.27
CA MET A 76 -6.87 38.24 -36.12
C MET A 76 -5.70 37.40 -36.58
N PHE A 77 -5.00 37.90 -37.59
CA PHE A 77 -3.80 37.28 -38.12
C PHE A 77 -2.58 38.15 -37.83
N LYS A 78 -1.70 37.69 -36.94
CA LYS A 78 -0.40 38.32 -36.64
C LYS A 78 0.72 37.36 -37.03
N ALA A 79 1.96 37.85 -37.08
CA ALA A 79 3.13 37.06 -37.50
C ALA A 79 3.33 35.75 -36.69
N ASN A 80 2.97 35.73 -35.41
CA ASN A 80 3.16 34.58 -34.50
C ASN A 80 1.86 34.12 -33.81
N GLU A 81 0.71 34.69 -34.17
CA GLU A 81 -0.56 34.42 -33.49
C GLU A 81 -1.70 34.43 -34.51
N PHE A 82 -2.52 33.39 -34.45
CA PHE A 82 -3.79 33.31 -35.15
C PHE A 82 -4.92 33.26 -34.12
N TYR A 83 -5.95 34.07 -34.32
CA TYR A 83 -7.22 34.01 -33.62
C TYR A 83 -8.34 33.98 -34.64
N GLY A 84 -9.32 33.10 -34.42
CA GLY A 84 -10.56 33.07 -35.19
C GLY A 84 -11.71 32.69 -34.27
N GLU A 85 -12.82 33.40 -34.39
CA GLU A 85 -14.06 33.14 -33.69
C GLU A 85 -15.23 33.21 -34.66
N LEU A 86 -16.06 32.17 -34.64
CA LEU A 86 -17.32 32.10 -35.35
C LEU A 86 -18.40 31.74 -34.33
N SER A 87 -19.37 32.60 -34.14
CA SER A 87 -20.53 32.36 -33.28
C SER A 87 -21.80 32.52 -34.10
N ALA A 88 -22.72 31.57 -33.95
CA ALA A 88 -24.05 31.62 -34.53
C ALA A 88 -25.06 31.29 -33.43
N LEU A 89 -26.01 32.18 -33.19
CA LEU A 89 -27.08 32.03 -32.20
C LEU A 89 -28.42 32.20 -32.91
N VAL A 90 -29.34 31.26 -32.69
CA VAL A 90 -30.71 31.30 -33.17
C VAL A 90 -31.62 31.09 -31.96
N ASN A 91 -32.48 32.07 -31.67
CA ASN A 91 -33.43 32.04 -30.58
C ASN A 91 -34.84 32.23 -31.14
N SER A 92 -35.75 31.28 -30.92
CA SER A 92 -37.11 31.34 -31.44
C SER A 92 -38.13 30.83 -30.42
N THR A 93 -39.33 31.41 -30.42
CA THR A 93 -40.51 30.88 -29.69
C THR A 93 -41.34 29.92 -30.54
N ILE A 94 -41.10 29.86 -31.84
CA ILE A 94 -41.88 29.06 -32.79
C ILE A 94 -41.58 27.58 -32.54
N PRO A 95 -42.57 26.72 -32.20
CA PRO A 95 -42.33 25.32 -31.82
C PRO A 95 -41.61 24.46 -32.86
N THR A 96 -41.67 24.85 -34.14
CA THR A 96 -41.03 24.14 -35.26
C THR A 96 -39.60 24.60 -35.53
N LEU A 97 -39.14 25.70 -34.92
CA LEU A 97 -37.80 26.24 -35.12
C LEU A 97 -36.89 25.92 -33.92
N PRO A 98 -35.67 25.46 -34.16
CA PRO A 98 -34.76 25.11 -33.08
C PRO A 98 -34.18 26.35 -32.41
N ARG A 99 -34.03 26.28 -31.08
CA ARG A 99 -33.16 27.21 -30.33
C ARG A 99 -31.75 26.63 -30.37
N ALA A 100 -30.83 27.27 -31.08
CA ALA A 100 -29.50 26.69 -31.29
C ALA A 100 -28.39 27.73 -31.12
N ALA A 101 -27.27 27.30 -30.55
CA ALA A 101 -26.06 28.12 -30.42
C ALA A 101 -24.84 27.31 -30.84
N ALA A 102 -24.08 27.81 -31.81
CA ALA A 102 -22.83 27.26 -32.27
C ALA A 102 -21.71 28.27 -32.03
N ILE A 103 -20.61 27.84 -31.42
CA ILE A 103 -19.43 28.67 -31.16
C ILE A 103 -18.21 27.85 -31.55
N ALA A 104 -17.43 28.35 -32.50
CA ALA A 104 -16.13 27.81 -32.88
C ALA A 104 -15.07 28.90 -32.68
N ARG A 105 -14.17 28.69 -31.72
CA ARG A 105 -13.10 29.63 -31.40
C ARG A 105 -11.78 28.89 -31.41
N HIS A 106 -10.81 29.42 -32.14
CA HIS A 106 -9.46 28.87 -32.22
C HIS A 106 -8.42 29.97 -32.01
N ARG A 107 -7.46 29.73 -31.14
CA ARG A 107 -6.32 30.59 -30.91
C ARG A 107 -5.05 29.75 -30.95
N ALA A 108 -4.14 30.07 -31.86
CA ALA A 108 -2.85 29.41 -31.96
C ALA A 108 -1.72 30.43 -31.85
N VAL A 109 -0.82 30.23 -30.90
CA VAL A 109 0.42 30.98 -30.75
C VAL A 109 1.57 30.09 -31.20
N TRP A 110 2.28 30.51 -32.25
CA TRP A 110 3.32 29.73 -32.88
C TRP A 110 4.36 29.24 -31.86
N LYS A 111 4.63 27.93 -31.87
CA LYS A 111 5.59 27.26 -30.97
C LYS A 111 5.31 27.40 -29.47
N LYS A 112 4.11 27.85 -29.06
CA LYS A 112 3.77 28.05 -27.66
C LYS A 112 2.46 27.37 -27.26
N SER A 113 1.33 27.69 -27.88
CA SER A 113 0.05 27.11 -27.45
C SER A 113 -0.99 27.04 -28.57
N ALA A 114 -1.99 26.17 -28.39
CA ALA A 114 -3.14 26.06 -29.27
C ALA A 114 -4.39 25.75 -28.44
N ASP A 115 -5.35 26.67 -28.44
CA ASP A 115 -6.62 26.57 -27.74
C ASP A 115 -7.76 26.53 -28.75
N THR A 116 -8.66 25.56 -28.62
CA THR A 116 -9.80 25.36 -29.52
C THR A 116 -11.05 25.05 -28.71
N LEU A 117 -12.10 25.83 -28.92
CA LEU A 117 -13.42 25.61 -28.36
C LEU A 117 -14.39 25.39 -29.52
N LEU A 118 -15.04 24.24 -29.55
CA LEU A 118 -16.18 23.95 -30.39
C LEU A 118 -17.35 23.66 -29.45
N SER A 119 -18.42 24.44 -29.55
CA SER A 119 -19.63 24.26 -28.75
C SER A 119 -20.82 24.32 -29.69
N PHE A 120 -21.71 23.36 -29.56
CA PHE A 120 -22.97 23.28 -30.26
C PHE A 120 -24.05 22.94 -29.24
N GLN A 121 -25.05 23.80 -29.12
CA GLN A 121 -26.18 23.60 -28.23
C GLN A 121 -27.44 23.59 -29.08
N TYR A 122 -28.26 22.57 -28.89
CA TYR A 122 -29.57 22.40 -29.49
C TYR A 122 -30.60 22.30 -28.37
N ASN A 123 -31.50 23.28 -28.32
CA ASN A 123 -32.48 23.51 -27.27
C ASN A 123 -31.84 23.53 -25.86
N ASP A 124 -32.65 23.32 -24.82
CA ASP A 124 -32.20 23.30 -23.43
C ASP A 124 -31.56 21.96 -23.02
N GLU A 125 -31.63 20.93 -23.87
CA GLU A 125 -31.30 19.54 -23.52
C GLU A 125 -30.05 18.98 -24.24
N GLY A 126 -29.66 19.51 -25.40
CA GLY A 126 -28.61 18.92 -26.25
C GLY A 126 -27.35 19.76 -26.35
N LYS A 127 -26.39 19.65 -25.42
CA LYS A 127 -25.10 20.35 -25.51
C LYS A 127 -23.96 19.41 -25.91
N LEU A 128 -23.32 19.70 -27.03
CA LEU A 128 -22.05 19.12 -27.48
C LEU A 128 -20.95 20.17 -27.34
N MET A 129 -19.90 19.90 -26.58
CA MET A 129 -18.78 20.81 -26.42
C MET A 129 -17.46 20.05 -26.41
N ILE A 130 -16.51 20.52 -27.20
CA ILE A 130 -15.12 20.08 -27.21
C ILE A 130 -14.27 21.32 -26.92
N ASN A 131 -13.58 21.31 -25.80
CA ASN A 131 -12.63 22.35 -25.45
C ASN A 131 -11.26 21.71 -25.26
N SER A 132 -10.34 22.04 -26.16
CA SER A 132 -9.00 21.49 -26.30
C SER A 132 -7.97 22.60 -26.10
N SER A 133 -7.05 22.42 -25.16
CA SER A 133 -5.96 23.35 -24.86
C SER A 133 -4.64 22.58 -24.88
N TRP A 134 -3.68 23.08 -25.66
CA TRP A 134 -2.34 22.51 -25.78
C TRP A 134 -1.30 23.58 -25.50
N ASN A 135 -0.29 23.24 -24.72
CA ASN A 135 0.82 24.12 -24.39
C ASN A 135 2.15 23.37 -24.64
N LEU A 136 3.09 24.07 -25.24
CA LEU A 136 4.45 23.63 -25.53
C LEU A 136 5.42 24.51 -24.74
N GLU A 137 5.97 23.94 -23.68
CA GLU A 137 7.00 24.56 -22.87
C GLU A 137 8.37 24.03 -23.32
N ARG A 138 9.15 24.91 -23.93
CA ARG A 138 10.51 24.59 -24.38
C ARG A 138 11.50 24.90 -23.27
N GLY A 139 12.04 23.87 -22.63
CA GLY A 139 13.18 23.99 -21.72
C GLY A 139 14.52 23.89 -22.46
N GLU A 140 15.62 24.11 -21.74
CA GLU A 140 16.97 23.99 -22.31
C GLU A 140 17.33 22.56 -22.73
N LYS A 141 16.77 21.55 -22.03
CA LYS A 141 17.09 20.13 -22.22
C LYS A 141 15.87 19.25 -22.54
N GLU A 142 14.67 19.75 -22.32
CA GLU A 142 13.44 18.96 -22.46
C GLU A 142 12.31 19.87 -22.98
N ASN A 143 11.49 19.34 -23.89
CA ASN A 143 10.28 20.01 -24.33
C ASN A 143 9.08 19.30 -23.71
N ASN A 144 8.29 20.05 -22.94
CA ASN A 144 7.08 19.55 -22.31
C ASN A 144 5.88 19.96 -23.17
N ILE A 145 5.07 18.97 -23.54
CA ILE A 145 3.81 19.17 -24.24
C ILE A 145 2.71 18.76 -23.26
N THR A 146 1.88 19.72 -22.86
CA THR A 146 0.72 19.46 -22.03
C THR A 146 -0.54 19.69 -22.85
N GLY A 147 -1.47 18.74 -22.79
CA GLY A 147 -2.73 18.75 -23.52
C GLY A 147 -3.88 18.48 -22.56
N ARG A 148 -4.94 19.29 -22.66
CA ARG A 148 -6.18 19.10 -21.92
C ARG A 148 -7.34 19.17 -22.90
N VAL A 149 -8.16 18.13 -22.95
CA VAL A 149 -9.40 18.11 -23.71
C VAL A 149 -10.55 17.83 -22.76
N THR A 150 -11.59 18.64 -22.83
CA THR A 150 -12.85 18.46 -22.13
C THR A 150 -13.95 18.25 -23.16
N LEU A 151 -14.72 17.19 -22.97
CA LEU A 151 -15.82 16.77 -23.81
C LEU A 151 -17.10 16.83 -22.98
N VAL A 152 -18.14 17.42 -23.54
CA VAL A 152 -19.52 17.34 -23.03
C VAL A 152 -20.38 16.88 -24.19
N THR A 153 -21.18 15.84 -24.00
CA THR A 153 -22.08 15.34 -25.04
C THR A 153 -23.47 15.04 -24.46
N PRO A 154 -24.52 15.01 -25.29
CA PRO A 154 -25.85 14.57 -24.84
C PRO A 154 -26.02 13.03 -24.87
N PHE A 155 -24.97 12.27 -25.22
CA PHE A 155 -25.08 10.81 -25.38
C PHE A 155 -24.92 10.08 -24.04
N GLN A 156 -25.89 9.24 -23.71
CA GLN A 156 -25.87 8.43 -22.50
C GLN A 156 -24.61 7.55 -22.43
N GLY A 157 -23.88 7.63 -21.31
CA GLY A 157 -22.61 6.90 -21.09
C GLY A 157 -21.36 7.60 -21.63
N TYR A 158 -21.50 8.79 -22.23
CA TYR A 158 -20.41 9.66 -22.67
C TYR A 158 -20.76 11.15 -22.42
N THR A 159 -21.56 11.45 -21.39
CA THR A 159 -22.07 12.83 -21.21
C THR A 159 -20.96 13.81 -20.83
N SER A 160 -19.93 13.31 -20.14
CA SER A 160 -18.72 14.02 -19.78
C SER A 160 -17.48 13.20 -20.13
N GLY A 161 -16.44 13.89 -20.61
CA GLY A 161 -15.16 13.29 -20.91
C GLY A 161 -14.02 14.25 -20.61
N PHE A 162 -12.93 13.71 -20.08
CA PHE A 162 -11.75 14.48 -19.74
C PHE A 162 -10.49 13.73 -20.18
N LEU A 163 -9.67 14.38 -20.99
CA LEU A 163 -8.35 13.89 -21.36
C LEU A 163 -7.31 14.90 -20.87
N ARG A 164 -6.34 14.41 -20.11
CA ARG A 164 -5.14 15.14 -19.73
C ARG A 164 -3.94 14.35 -20.17
N THR A 165 -3.05 15.00 -20.88
CA THR A 165 -1.86 14.38 -21.46
C THR A 165 -0.65 15.25 -21.18
N GLU A 166 0.42 14.62 -20.75
CA GLU A 166 1.71 15.25 -20.49
C GLU A 166 2.78 14.41 -21.18
N PHE A 167 3.43 14.99 -22.18
CA PHE A 167 4.53 14.36 -22.91
C PHE A 167 5.81 15.17 -22.71
N VAL A 168 6.89 14.48 -22.37
CA VAL A 168 8.23 15.03 -22.28
C VAL A 168 9.05 14.45 -23.42
N LEU A 169 9.54 15.33 -24.27
CA LEU A 169 10.49 15.00 -25.33
C LEU A 169 11.87 15.49 -24.91
N GLY A 170 12.71 14.57 -24.45
CA GLY A 170 14.06 14.88 -23.99
C GLY A 170 15.04 15.15 -25.14
N HIS A 171 16.10 15.92 -24.87
CA HIS A 171 17.14 16.26 -25.86
C HIS A 171 17.82 15.02 -26.50
N LYS A 172 17.81 13.87 -25.83
CA LYS A 172 18.34 12.60 -26.36
C LYS A 172 17.32 11.77 -27.14
N ARG A 173 16.19 12.37 -27.55
CA ARG A 173 15.03 11.69 -28.14
C ARG A 173 14.43 10.63 -27.21
N ASP A 174 14.52 10.90 -25.91
CA ASP A 174 13.82 10.14 -24.89
C ASP A 174 12.36 10.63 -24.88
N ILE A 175 11.41 9.71 -24.75
CA ILE A 175 9.97 9.96 -24.83
C ILE A 175 9.37 9.46 -23.54
N LYS A 176 8.78 10.37 -22.77
CA LYS A 176 7.98 10.03 -21.60
C LYS A 176 6.61 10.65 -21.74
N GLY A 177 5.58 9.90 -21.37
CA GLY A 177 4.20 10.31 -21.58
C GLY A 177 3.30 9.77 -20.50
N ILE A 178 2.40 10.60 -20.01
CA ILE A 178 1.29 10.17 -19.16
C ILE A 178 0.03 10.74 -19.79
N THR A 179 -0.92 9.86 -20.11
CA THR A 179 -2.27 10.25 -20.55
C THR A 179 -3.28 9.68 -19.59
N TYR A 180 -4.14 10.55 -19.10
CA TYR A 180 -5.28 10.26 -18.26
C TYR A 180 -6.54 10.55 -19.06
N LEU A 181 -7.34 9.52 -19.31
CA LEU A 181 -8.63 9.62 -19.98
C LEU A 181 -9.70 9.19 -19.00
N ASP A 182 -10.70 10.03 -18.79
CA ASP A 182 -11.88 9.76 -17.99
C ASP A 182 -13.11 9.93 -18.87
N LEU A 183 -13.87 8.84 -19.03
CA LEU A 183 -15.10 8.78 -19.79
C LEU A 183 -16.13 8.04 -18.92
N GLU A 184 -16.75 8.75 -17.98
CA GLU A 184 -17.85 8.27 -17.12
C GLU A 184 -17.65 6.84 -16.60
N GLU A 185 -16.96 6.73 -15.46
CA GLU A 185 -16.60 5.46 -14.79
C GLU A 185 -15.53 4.62 -15.52
N LYS A 186 -15.18 4.97 -16.76
CA LYS A 186 -14.07 4.34 -17.52
C LYS A 186 -12.82 5.22 -17.48
N VAL A 187 -12.04 5.05 -16.41
CA VAL A 187 -10.77 5.76 -16.23
C VAL A 187 -9.63 4.96 -16.86
N VAL A 188 -9.02 5.45 -17.94
CA VAL A 188 -7.87 4.83 -18.57
C VAL A 188 -6.62 5.67 -18.33
N LYS A 189 -5.58 5.08 -17.74
CA LYS A 189 -4.27 5.71 -17.60
C LYS A 189 -3.27 5.00 -18.51
N ILE A 190 -2.63 5.77 -19.38
CA ILE A 190 -1.62 5.31 -20.32
C ILE A 190 -0.29 5.95 -19.92
N TYR A 191 0.70 5.11 -19.64
CA TYR A 191 2.07 5.51 -19.36
C TYR A 191 2.93 5.07 -20.55
N VAL A 192 3.70 5.99 -21.10
CA VAL A 192 4.63 5.76 -22.19
C VAL A 192 6.03 6.09 -21.70
N ASP A 193 6.96 5.17 -21.85
CA ASP A 193 8.37 5.38 -21.55
C ASP A 193 9.22 4.73 -22.64
N GLY A 194 10.26 5.43 -23.09
CA GLY A 194 11.08 4.93 -24.17
C GLY A 194 12.05 5.96 -24.73
N HIS A 195 12.72 5.56 -25.80
CA HIS A 195 13.64 6.40 -26.55
C HIS A 195 13.66 6.01 -28.01
N MET A 196 13.84 6.99 -28.88
CA MET A 196 13.95 6.79 -30.32
C MET A 196 15.20 7.51 -30.84
N ARG A 197 16.38 6.95 -30.56
CA ARG A 197 17.65 7.55 -30.97
C ARG A 197 17.91 7.30 -32.46
N ARG A 198 17.84 6.03 -32.85
CA ARG A 198 17.97 5.51 -34.23
C ARG A 198 17.06 4.29 -34.37
N ILE A 199 16.82 3.82 -35.60
CA ILE A 199 16.09 2.56 -35.83
C ILE A 199 16.82 1.39 -35.15
N THR A 200 18.15 1.44 -35.08
CA THR A 200 18.96 0.41 -34.39
C THR A 200 19.03 0.56 -32.87
N ASN A 201 18.45 1.62 -32.31
CA ASN A 201 18.40 1.87 -30.88
C ASN A 201 17.13 2.65 -30.53
N CYS A 202 16.03 1.91 -30.49
CA CYS A 202 14.72 2.38 -30.09
C CYS A 202 14.07 1.39 -29.13
N MET A 203 13.37 1.90 -28.13
CA MET A 203 12.54 1.08 -27.26
C MET A 203 11.36 1.93 -26.80
N LEU A 204 10.18 1.34 -26.80
CA LEU A 204 8.93 1.95 -26.40
C LEU A 204 8.17 0.96 -25.52
N VAL A 205 7.83 1.41 -24.33
CA VAL A 205 7.03 0.67 -23.36
C VAL A 205 5.78 1.48 -23.10
N VAL A 206 4.63 0.86 -23.32
CA VAL A 206 3.31 1.47 -23.12
C VAL A 206 2.56 0.63 -22.10
N ASN A 207 2.31 1.19 -20.92
CA ASN A 207 1.52 0.54 -19.88
C ASN A 207 0.15 1.20 -19.80
N VAL A 208 -0.91 0.43 -19.95
CA VAL A 208 -2.30 0.86 -19.87
C VAL A 208 -2.94 0.24 -18.64
N THR A 209 -3.58 1.05 -17.81
CA THR A 209 -4.33 0.61 -16.64
C THR A 209 -5.76 1.12 -16.71
N SER A 210 -6.72 0.25 -16.45
CA SER A 210 -8.16 0.54 -16.51
C SER A 210 -8.88 -0.17 -15.35
N PRO A 211 -9.95 0.39 -14.76
CA PRO A 211 -10.76 -0.27 -13.73
C PRO A 211 -11.64 -1.40 -14.29
N ALA A 212 -11.82 -1.50 -15.60
CA ALA A 212 -12.54 -2.61 -16.22
C ALA A 212 -11.74 -3.92 -16.05
N SER A 213 -12.40 -4.98 -15.57
CA SER A 213 -11.78 -6.29 -15.28
C SER A 213 -11.02 -6.88 -16.47
N GLU A 214 -11.55 -6.69 -17.68
CA GLU A 214 -10.97 -7.18 -18.94
C GLU A 214 -9.70 -6.41 -19.38
N MET A 215 -9.49 -5.20 -18.88
CA MET A 215 -8.36 -4.33 -19.23
C MET A 215 -7.57 -3.85 -18.01
N SER A 216 -7.62 -4.60 -16.91
CA SER A 216 -7.06 -4.19 -15.62
C SER A 216 -5.62 -3.69 -15.73
N ARG A 217 -4.77 -4.44 -16.44
CA ARG A 217 -3.39 -4.07 -16.76
C ARG A 217 -2.98 -4.63 -18.12
N MET A 218 -2.64 -3.76 -19.05
CA MET A 218 -2.03 -4.12 -20.33
C MET A 218 -0.67 -3.47 -20.47
N ALA A 219 0.29 -4.16 -21.06
CA ALA A 219 1.62 -3.61 -21.34
C ALA A 219 2.05 -3.99 -22.77
N ALA A 220 2.44 -3.02 -23.56
CA ALA A 220 3.03 -3.23 -24.87
C ALA A 220 4.49 -2.80 -24.85
N ARG A 221 5.38 -3.66 -25.35
CA ARG A 221 6.82 -3.41 -25.48
C ARG A 221 7.20 -3.59 -26.93
N PHE A 222 7.72 -2.52 -27.53
CA PHE A 222 8.21 -2.54 -28.90
C PHE A 222 9.59 -1.89 -28.96
N GLY A 223 10.57 -2.54 -29.55
CA GLY A 223 11.89 -1.97 -29.63
C GLY A 223 12.92 -2.87 -30.27
N PHE A 224 13.99 -2.22 -30.73
CA PHE A 224 15.19 -2.87 -31.20
C PHE A 224 16.42 -2.12 -30.68
N VAL A 225 17.27 -2.83 -29.94
CA VAL A 225 18.52 -2.32 -29.38
C VAL A 225 19.66 -3.20 -29.88
N GLU A 226 20.39 -2.70 -30.88
CA GLU A 226 21.49 -3.42 -31.55
C GLU A 226 22.62 -3.78 -30.58
N ARG A 227 22.94 -2.90 -29.62
CA ARG A 227 24.01 -3.12 -28.63
C ARG A 227 23.81 -4.40 -27.83
N ASP A 228 22.56 -4.65 -27.41
CA ASP A 228 22.17 -5.83 -26.64
C ASP A 228 21.56 -6.92 -27.53
N ARG A 229 21.51 -6.68 -28.86
CA ARG A 229 20.79 -7.49 -29.85
C ARG A 229 19.40 -7.89 -29.33
N HIS A 230 18.71 -6.91 -28.77
CA HIS A 230 17.42 -7.06 -28.13
C HIS A 230 16.34 -6.60 -29.09
N LEU A 231 15.51 -7.52 -29.55
CA LEU A 231 14.29 -7.26 -30.30
C LEU A 231 13.11 -7.62 -29.41
N VAL A 232 12.17 -6.69 -29.24
CA VAL A 232 10.92 -6.97 -28.52
C VAL A 232 9.76 -6.40 -29.30
N ALA A 233 8.71 -7.20 -29.46
CA ALA A 233 7.43 -6.82 -30.01
C ALA A 233 6.38 -7.69 -29.31
N MET A 234 5.98 -7.25 -28.12
CA MET A 234 5.16 -8.04 -27.19
C MET A 234 4.02 -7.20 -26.64
N VAL A 235 2.83 -7.78 -26.61
CA VAL A 235 1.64 -7.24 -25.97
C VAL A 235 1.23 -8.21 -24.87
N VAL A 236 1.12 -7.70 -23.65
CA VAL A 236 0.71 -8.42 -22.45
C VAL A 236 -0.64 -7.87 -22.05
N THR A 237 -1.62 -8.75 -21.91
CA THR A 237 -2.95 -8.45 -21.38
C THR A 237 -3.18 -9.30 -20.13
N PRO A 238 -4.23 -9.05 -19.33
CA PRO A 238 -4.53 -9.87 -18.16
C PRO A 238 -4.78 -11.34 -18.50
N ASN A 239 -5.29 -11.60 -19.71
CA ASN A 239 -5.74 -12.94 -20.13
C ASN A 239 -4.72 -13.67 -21.01
N SER A 240 -3.83 -12.94 -21.68
CA SER A 240 -2.87 -13.55 -22.61
C SER A 240 -1.65 -12.67 -22.85
N THR A 241 -0.54 -13.32 -23.19
CA THR A 241 0.64 -12.70 -23.78
C THR A 241 0.68 -13.03 -25.26
N THR A 242 1.04 -12.07 -26.10
CA THR A 242 1.19 -12.29 -27.53
C THR A 242 2.34 -11.47 -28.07
N GLY A 243 3.22 -12.12 -28.83
CA GLY A 243 4.34 -11.48 -29.49
C GLY A 243 5.64 -12.25 -29.32
N ILE A 244 6.73 -11.56 -29.65
CA ILE A 244 8.07 -12.13 -29.74
C ILE A 244 9.04 -11.24 -28.95
N GLU A 245 9.89 -11.84 -28.15
CA GLU A 245 11.04 -11.20 -27.51
C GLU A 245 12.28 -12.06 -27.75
N ILE A 246 13.35 -11.43 -28.25
CA ILE A 246 14.64 -12.05 -28.52
C ILE A 246 15.69 -11.13 -27.93
N LEU A 247 16.50 -11.62 -27.01
CA LEU A 247 17.62 -10.91 -26.40
C LEU A 247 18.87 -11.78 -26.55
N LEU A 248 19.94 -11.20 -27.07
CA LEU A 248 21.21 -11.88 -27.27
C LEU A 248 22.36 -11.01 -26.78
N LYS A 249 22.58 -11.02 -25.47
CA LYS A 249 23.68 -10.30 -24.82
C LYS A 249 24.84 -11.25 -24.58
N LEU A 250 25.89 -11.13 -25.38
CA LEU A 250 27.11 -11.94 -25.28
C LEU A 250 28.26 -11.04 -24.84
N VAL A 251 28.66 -11.12 -23.57
CA VAL A 251 29.85 -10.40 -23.07
C VAL A 251 31.09 -11.29 -23.24
N THR A 252 31.00 -12.54 -22.76
CA THR A 252 32.01 -13.59 -22.97
C THR A 252 31.33 -14.96 -23.10
N MET A 253 32.08 -16.02 -23.45
CA MET A 253 31.54 -17.40 -23.42
C MET A 253 31.14 -17.84 -21.99
N GLN A 254 31.60 -17.15 -20.95
CA GLN A 254 31.30 -17.44 -19.55
C GLN A 254 30.33 -16.44 -18.92
N ASP A 255 29.96 -15.37 -19.65
CA ASP A 255 29.03 -14.31 -19.22
C ASP A 255 28.14 -13.92 -20.40
N PHE A 256 26.93 -14.49 -20.44
CA PHE A 256 25.98 -14.28 -21.52
C PHE A 256 24.53 -14.37 -21.03
N HIS A 257 23.64 -13.75 -21.78
CA HIS A 257 22.20 -13.83 -21.59
C HIS A 257 21.53 -13.93 -22.97
N VAL A 258 21.07 -15.14 -23.27
CA VAL A 258 20.25 -15.46 -24.43
C VAL A 258 18.84 -15.71 -23.93
N PHE A 259 17.87 -14.99 -24.47
CA PHE A 259 16.47 -15.17 -24.15
C PHE A 259 15.66 -15.10 -25.44
N GLY A 260 14.83 -16.11 -25.68
CA GLY A 260 13.88 -16.16 -26.77
C GLY A 260 12.53 -16.52 -26.20
N HIS A 261 11.50 -15.73 -26.49
CA HIS A 261 10.15 -15.96 -26.01
C HIS A 261 9.17 -15.62 -27.12
N ILE A 262 8.34 -16.61 -27.46
CA ILE A 262 7.28 -16.51 -28.45
C ILE A 262 5.99 -16.88 -27.72
N ALA A 263 5.02 -15.99 -27.74
CA ALA A 263 3.68 -16.25 -27.24
C ALA A 263 2.68 -15.95 -28.36
N LEU A 264 1.84 -16.91 -28.72
CA LEU A 264 0.87 -16.76 -29.80
C LEU A 264 -0.50 -17.26 -29.33
N PRO A 265 -1.61 -16.65 -29.75
CA PRO A 265 -2.96 -17.09 -29.39
C PRO A 265 -3.40 -18.29 -30.24
N ILE A 266 -2.55 -19.33 -30.35
CA ILE A 266 -2.80 -20.55 -31.14
C ILE A 266 -2.81 -21.73 -30.18
N GLN A 267 -3.89 -22.52 -30.19
CA GLN A 267 -4.16 -23.61 -29.25
C GLN A 267 -2.99 -24.61 -29.03
N TYR A 268 -2.12 -24.77 -30.04
CA TYR A 268 -0.98 -25.70 -30.01
C TYR A 268 0.37 -25.01 -29.72
N LEU A 269 0.43 -23.68 -29.66
CA LEU A 269 1.65 -22.89 -29.41
C LEU A 269 1.31 -21.63 -28.61
N ASN A 270 0.75 -21.81 -27.42
CA ASN A 270 0.42 -20.69 -26.53
C ASN A 270 1.68 -19.95 -26.06
N ARG A 271 2.75 -20.69 -25.75
CA ARG A 271 4.03 -20.17 -25.26
C ARG A 271 5.17 -21.10 -25.67
N ALA A 272 6.26 -20.54 -26.17
CA ALA A 272 7.55 -21.21 -26.34
C ALA A 272 8.65 -20.27 -25.84
N MET A 273 9.50 -20.75 -24.93
CA MET A 273 10.54 -19.95 -24.29
C MET A 273 11.85 -20.71 -24.25
N ILE A 274 12.96 -20.03 -24.49
CA ILE A 274 14.31 -20.53 -24.26
C ILE A 274 15.06 -19.43 -23.51
N THR A 275 15.52 -19.74 -22.31
CA THR A 275 16.35 -18.86 -21.49
C THR A 275 17.67 -19.57 -21.24
N ALA A 276 18.77 -18.90 -21.56
CA ALA A 276 20.11 -19.37 -21.28
C ALA A 276 20.93 -18.16 -20.82
N LYS A 277 21.06 -18.02 -19.51
CA LYS A 277 21.80 -16.96 -18.84
C LYS A 277 22.88 -17.59 -17.99
N ARG A 278 24.09 -17.08 -18.12
CA ARG A 278 25.23 -17.42 -17.30
C ARG A 278 25.90 -16.13 -16.89
N ALA A 279 26.04 -15.91 -15.60
CA ALA A 279 26.77 -14.83 -14.97
C ALA A 279 27.71 -15.45 -13.90
N PRO A 280 28.68 -14.69 -13.34
CA PRO A 280 29.61 -15.24 -12.35
C PRO A 280 28.96 -15.86 -11.09
N GLN A 281 27.73 -15.44 -10.75
CA GLN A 281 26.99 -15.84 -9.53
C GLN A 281 25.60 -16.41 -9.82
N GLU A 282 25.22 -16.52 -11.09
CA GLU A 282 23.87 -16.93 -11.49
C GLU A 282 23.93 -17.73 -12.78
N LEU A 283 23.08 -18.74 -12.88
CA LEU A 283 22.96 -19.58 -14.04
C LEU A 283 21.50 -20.00 -14.21
N ASP A 284 20.92 -19.75 -15.36
CA ASP A 284 19.52 -20.05 -15.68
C ASP A 284 19.46 -20.65 -17.08
N PHE A 285 19.12 -21.93 -17.16
CA PHE A 285 18.89 -22.64 -18.42
C PHE A 285 17.51 -23.26 -18.37
N ARG A 286 16.55 -22.70 -19.12
CA ARG A 286 15.16 -23.17 -19.16
C ARG A 286 14.61 -23.18 -20.58
N VAL A 287 13.85 -24.22 -20.88
CA VAL A 287 13.05 -24.38 -22.08
C VAL A 287 11.60 -24.52 -21.64
N GLY A 288 10.74 -23.60 -22.07
CA GLY A 288 9.32 -23.60 -21.78
C GLY A 288 8.52 -23.95 -23.03
N TRP A 289 7.52 -24.81 -22.89
CA TRP A 289 6.53 -25.14 -23.89
C TRP A 289 5.13 -25.17 -23.26
N SER A 290 4.28 -24.22 -23.64
CA SER A 290 2.97 -24.00 -23.01
C SER A 290 3.11 -23.77 -21.48
N GLU A 291 2.45 -24.59 -20.66
CA GLU A 291 2.53 -24.59 -19.20
C GLU A 291 3.74 -25.36 -18.65
N MET A 292 4.46 -26.11 -19.50
CA MET A 292 5.59 -26.93 -19.08
C MET A 292 6.90 -26.15 -19.17
N ASP A 293 7.60 -26.02 -18.05
CA ASP A 293 8.97 -25.48 -18.01
C ASP A 293 9.94 -26.62 -17.65
N PHE A 294 11.00 -26.78 -18.45
CA PHE A 294 12.08 -27.76 -18.24
C PHE A 294 13.43 -27.05 -18.16
N GLY A 295 14.20 -27.32 -17.12
CA GLY A 295 15.53 -26.73 -16.98
C GLY A 295 15.97 -26.55 -15.54
N PHE A 296 16.91 -25.67 -15.30
CA PHE A 296 17.44 -25.42 -13.96
C PHE A 296 17.91 -23.98 -13.79
N THR A 297 17.83 -23.50 -12.55
CA THR A 297 18.36 -22.20 -12.13
C THR A 297 19.26 -22.40 -10.92
N GLY A 298 20.47 -21.88 -10.97
CA GLY A 298 21.43 -21.84 -9.88
C GLY A 298 21.79 -20.39 -9.56
N ILE A 299 21.80 -20.04 -8.27
CA ILE A 299 22.36 -18.78 -7.77
C ILE A 299 23.37 -19.17 -6.70
N TRP A 300 24.58 -18.65 -6.78
CA TRP A 300 25.61 -18.86 -5.76
C TRP A 300 26.34 -17.54 -5.48
N GLN A 301 26.32 -17.13 -4.23
CA GLN A 301 26.99 -15.93 -3.78
C GLN A 301 27.58 -16.20 -2.39
N TRP A 302 28.89 -15.98 -2.26
CA TRP A 302 29.60 -16.07 -0.98
C TRP A 302 30.27 -14.74 -0.70
N ARG A 303 29.94 -14.12 0.44
CA ARG A 303 30.64 -12.92 0.94
C ARG A 303 31.28 -13.17 2.29
N SER A 304 30.56 -13.84 3.20
CA SER A 304 31.06 -14.23 4.52
C SER A 304 30.28 -15.44 5.06
N ALA A 305 30.70 -15.98 6.20
CA ALA A 305 29.95 -17.04 6.89
C ALA A 305 28.53 -16.63 7.33
N LEU A 306 28.25 -15.31 7.41
CA LEU A 306 26.94 -14.73 7.76
C LEU A 306 26.21 -14.10 6.54
N ASP A 307 26.83 -14.09 5.35
CA ASP A 307 26.24 -13.53 4.13
C ASP A 307 26.60 -14.42 2.93
N PHE A 308 25.74 -15.41 2.69
CA PHE A 308 25.82 -16.32 1.55
C PHE A 308 24.42 -16.73 1.05
N VAL A 309 24.33 -17.02 -0.25
CA VAL A 309 23.11 -17.50 -0.90
C VAL A 309 23.48 -18.60 -1.89
N TYR A 310 22.92 -19.79 -1.68
CA TYR A 310 23.00 -20.92 -2.59
C TYR A 310 21.58 -21.40 -2.88
N VAL A 311 21.13 -21.21 -4.11
CA VAL A 311 19.82 -21.66 -4.57
C VAL A 311 20.02 -22.51 -5.80
N TYR A 312 19.46 -23.71 -5.79
CA TYR A 312 19.43 -24.58 -6.95
C TYR A 312 18.00 -25.05 -7.16
N LYS A 313 17.41 -24.76 -8.30
CA LYS A 313 16.07 -25.21 -8.68
C LYS A 313 16.13 -25.97 -9.98
N LEU A 314 15.37 -27.05 -10.05
CA LEU A 314 15.16 -27.91 -11.19
C LEU A 314 13.68 -27.84 -11.57
N TYR A 315 13.40 -27.47 -12.81
CA TYR A 315 12.08 -27.41 -13.40
C TYR A 315 11.89 -28.66 -14.26
N THR A 316 10.81 -29.40 -14.02
CA THR A 316 10.49 -30.60 -14.78
C THR A 316 9.03 -30.58 -15.25
N PRO A 317 8.72 -31.20 -16.40
CA PRO A 317 7.34 -31.26 -16.92
C PRO A 317 6.47 -32.32 -16.22
N LEU A 318 6.97 -32.96 -15.15
CA LEU A 318 6.27 -34.01 -14.44
C LEU A 318 5.29 -33.39 -13.44
N ASP A 319 4.01 -33.81 -13.49
CA ASP A 319 2.98 -33.34 -12.55
C ASP A 319 3.40 -33.59 -11.11
N GLY A 320 3.33 -32.52 -10.33
CA GLY A 320 3.75 -32.46 -8.95
C GLY A 320 5.25 -32.25 -8.79
N PHE A 321 6.09 -32.26 -9.82
CA PHE A 321 7.54 -32.00 -9.76
C PHE A 321 7.94 -30.77 -10.59
N GLU A 322 7.02 -29.82 -10.75
CA GLU A 322 7.20 -28.64 -11.60
C GLU A 322 8.36 -27.76 -11.14
N GLU A 323 8.53 -27.62 -9.82
CA GLU A 323 9.63 -26.88 -9.21
C GLU A 323 10.21 -27.67 -8.03
N ASN A 324 11.35 -28.29 -8.24
CA ASN A 324 12.15 -28.90 -7.18
C ASN A 324 13.36 -28.04 -6.90
N GLY A 325 13.86 -28.02 -5.67
CA GLY A 325 15.07 -27.25 -5.43
C GLY A 325 15.56 -27.28 -4.02
N LEU A 326 16.79 -26.84 -3.85
CA LEU A 326 17.46 -26.60 -2.59
C LEU A 326 17.69 -25.10 -2.44
N VAL A 327 17.33 -24.56 -1.29
CA VAL A 327 17.61 -23.19 -0.86
C VAL A 327 18.43 -23.30 0.41
N LEU A 328 19.65 -22.79 0.34
CA LEU A 328 20.56 -22.62 1.46
C LEU A 328 21.00 -21.15 1.45
N LYS A 329 20.36 -20.33 2.27
CA LYS A 329 20.65 -18.90 2.36
C LYS A 329 20.86 -18.50 3.82
N ASN A 330 21.80 -17.61 4.04
CA ASN A 330 22.00 -16.92 5.30
C ASN A 330 22.46 -15.51 4.96
N VAL A 331 21.57 -14.54 5.14
CA VAL A 331 21.82 -13.15 4.76
C VAL A 331 21.70 -12.28 6.00
N PHE A 332 22.83 -11.68 6.36
CA PHE A 332 22.95 -10.70 7.43
C PHE A 332 23.24 -9.31 6.85
N GLY A 333 22.42 -8.28 7.10
CA GLY A 333 22.79 -6.94 6.67
C GLY A 333 21.77 -5.81 6.85
N VAL A 334 22.15 -4.64 6.35
CA VAL A 334 21.32 -3.41 6.36
C VAL A 334 20.07 -3.57 5.49
N ASN A 335 20.15 -4.39 4.42
CA ASN A 335 19.05 -4.65 3.49
C ASN A 335 17.91 -5.46 4.12
N THR A 336 18.17 -6.20 5.19
CA THR A 336 17.18 -6.91 6.01
C THR A 336 16.74 -6.07 7.22
N GLY A 337 17.05 -4.76 7.24
CA GLY A 337 16.74 -3.86 8.36
C GLY A 337 17.61 -4.10 9.59
N GLY A 338 18.79 -4.72 9.44
CA GLY A 338 19.61 -5.18 10.56
C GLY A 338 19.30 -6.61 11.03
N GLY A 339 18.39 -7.31 10.34
CA GLY A 339 17.98 -8.68 10.65
C GLY A 339 18.83 -9.79 10.03
N LEU A 340 18.63 -11.02 10.50
CA LEU A 340 19.19 -12.27 9.97
C LEU A 340 18.08 -13.07 9.26
N ASP A 341 18.23 -13.28 7.95
CA ASP A 341 17.34 -14.14 7.15
C ASP A 341 18.08 -15.45 6.81
N THR A 342 17.70 -16.53 7.47
CA THR A 342 18.27 -17.87 7.27
C THR A 342 17.20 -18.80 6.70
N GLU A 343 17.48 -19.48 5.59
CA GLU A 343 16.61 -20.53 5.07
C GLU A 343 17.44 -21.72 4.62
N LEU A 344 17.10 -22.88 5.19
CA LEU A 344 17.53 -24.19 4.75
C LEU A 344 16.27 -24.95 4.36
N SER A 345 15.96 -24.98 3.08
CA SER A 345 14.78 -25.67 2.58
C SER A 345 15.05 -26.47 1.33
N MET A 346 14.35 -27.59 1.20
CA MET A 346 14.35 -28.42 0.03
C MET A 346 12.89 -28.66 -0.38
N ARG A 347 12.60 -28.39 -1.65
CA ARG A 347 11.31 -28.69 -2.27
C ARG A 347 11.47 -29.93 -3.13
N LEU A 348 10.72 -30.97 -2.76
CA LEU A 348 10.59 -32.20 -3.51
C LEU A 348 9.11 -32.42 -3.80
N SER A 349 8.77 -32.36 -5.08
CA SER A 349 7.42 -32.41 -5.55
C SER A 349 6.53 -31.30 -4.92
N LYS A 350 5.31 -31.64 -4.51
CA LYS A 350 4.36 -30.77 -3.80
C LYS A 350 4.78 -30.51 -2.34
N HIS A 351 5.80 -31.19 -1.84
CA HIS A 351 6.24 -31.09 -0.45
C HIS A 351 7.47 -30.20 -0.34
N LYS A 352 7.37 -29.16 0.50
CA LYS A 352 8.53 -28.41 0.97
C LYS A 352 8.91 -28.96 2.35
N PHE A 353 10.19 -29.13 2.60
CA PHE A 353 10.69 -29.43 3.94
C PHE A 353 11.89 -28.55 4.23
N GLY A 354 12.00 -28.05 5.45
CA GLY A 354 13.05 -27.12 5.81
C GLY A 354 12.68 -26.16 6.92
N ILE A 355 13.63 -25.30 7.24
CA ILE A 355 13.50 -24.28 8.26
C ILE A 355 13.81 -22.94 7.60
N ALA A 356 12.89 -22.00 7.73
CA ALA A 356 13.12 -20.59 7.43
C ALA A 356 13.00 -19.80 8.74
N MET A 357 13.99 -18.96 9.02
CA MET A 357 14.08 -18.14 10.20
C MET A 357 14.39 -16.72 9.79
N LEU A 358 13.52 -15.80 10.18
CA LEU A 358 13.72 -14.36 10.02
C LEU A 358 13.78 -13.75 11.42
N LEU A 359 14.95 -13.26 11.79
CA LEU A 359 15.20 -12.48 13.00
C LEU A 359 15.36 -11.02 12.61
N VAL A 360 14.64 -10.11 13.26
CA VAL A 360 14.74 -8.67 13.03
C VAL A 360 14.90 -7.97 14.37
N ASP A 361 16.00 -7.24 14.52
CA ASP A 361 16.28 -6.41 15.69
C ASP A 361 15.90 -4.96 15.41
N LYS A 362 15.24 -4.32 16.38
CA LYS A 362 14.96 -2.89 16.40
C LYS A 362 15.81 -2.21 17.48
N GLY A 363 17.12 -2.14 17.27
CA GLY A 363 18.07 -1.55 18.22
C GLY A 363 19.41 -2.30 18.24
N LYS A 364 20.24 -2.06 19.26
CA LYS A 364 21.38 -2.94 19.59
C LYS A 364 20.81 -4.15 20.33
N GLY A 365 20.76 -5.30 19.68
CA GLY A 365 20.03 -6.46 20.18
C GLY A 365 20.82 -7.76 20.16
N LEU A 366 20.09 -8.87 20.24
CA LEU A 366 20.63 -10.24 20.30
C LEU A 366 21.53 -10.56 19.08
N LEU A 367 21.28 -9.94 17.92
CA LEU A 367 22.08 -10.13 16.71
C LEU A 367 23.48 -9.53 16.83
N ASP A 368 23.66 -8.44 17.58
CA ASP A 368 24.99 -7.86 17.81
C ASP A 368 25.83 -8.75 18.71
N VAL A 369 25.24 -9.36 19.74
CA VAL A 369 25.90 -10.39 20.56
C VAL A 369 26.30 -11.61 19.72
N ILE A 370 25.44 -12.06 18.80
CA ILE A 370 25.75 -13.16 17.90
C ILE A 370 26.90 -12.78 16.95
N LYS A 371 26.89 -11.58 16.36
CA LYS A 371 27.99 -11.10 15.49
C LYS A 371 29.29 -11.02 16.26
N ASP A 372 29.28 -10.48 17.48
CA ASP A 372 30.47 -10.37 18.31
C ASP A 372 31.02 -11.75 18.68
N HIS A 373 30.16 -12.72 18.98
CA HIS A 373 30.60 -14.10 19.26
C HIS A 373 31.26 -14.77 18.04
N PHE A 374 30.81 -14.48 16.82
CA PHE A 374 31.41 -15.00 15.60
C PHE A 374 32.66 -14.23 15.15
N GLN A 375 32.84 -12.98 15.59
CA GLN A 375 33.94 -12.11 15.16
C GLN A 375 35.08 -11.99 16.21
N HIS A 376 34.81 -12.22 17.50
CA HIS A 376 35.79 -12.03 18.58
C HIS A 376 36.19 -13.36 19.27
N LYS A 377 37.43 -13.41 19.76
CA LYS A 377 37.87 -14.39 20.78
C LYS A 377 37.18 -14.06 22.12
N PRO A 378 36.94 -15.05 23.00
CA PRO A 378 36.16 -14.85 24.22
C PRO A 378 36.89 -13.88 25.15
N SER A 379 36.41 -12.65 25.26
CA SER A 379 36.86 -11.71 26.29
C SER A 379 35.69 -10.84 26.76
N ASP A 380 35.61 -10.74 28.08
CA ASP A 380 34.68 -10.06 28.99
C ASP A 380 33.22 -10.56 29.07
N PRO A 381 32.85 -11.25 30.18
CA PRO A 381 31.46 -11.64 30.47
C PRO A 381 30.54 -10.48 30.89
N ASP A 382 31.04 -9.23 30.88
CA ASP A 382 30.32 -8.04 31.35
C ASP A 382 29.57 -7.27 30.23
N MET A 383 29.23 -7.92 29.12
CA MET A 383 28.24 -7.35 28.19
C MET A 383 26.83 -7.53 28.77
N PHE A 384 26.47 -6.67 29.72
CA PHE A 384 25.07 -6.44 30.04
C PHE A 384 24.36 -6.01 28.75
N VAL A 385 23.47 -6.86 28.25
CA VAL A 385 22.70 -6.57 27.04
C VAL A 385 21.90 -5.29 27.31
N GLU A 386 22.22 -4.21 26.58
CA GLU A 386 21.44 -2.96 26.52
C GLU A 386 19.98 -3.27 26.16
N ASN A 387 19.07 -2.30 26.35
CA ASN A 387 17.66 -2.43 25.94
C ASN A 387 17.57 -2.96 24.50
N PHE A 388 16.87 -4.08 24.32
CA PHE A 388 16.75 -4.73 23.02
C PHE A 388 15.29 -5.04 22.69
N ASP A 389 14.98 -5.05 21.40
CA ASP A 389 13.68 -5.42 20.86
C ASP A 389 13.93 -6.32 19.64
N THR A 390 13.72 -7.62 19.84
CA THR A 390 14.00 -8.67 18.85
C THR A 390 12.72 -9.42 18.50
N THR A 391 12.45 -9.51 17.21
CA THR A 391 11.36 -10.32 16.66
C THR A 391 11.92 -11.51 15.89
N ALA A 392 11.38 -12.70 16.12
CA ALA A 392 11.78 -13.93 15.46
C ALA A 392 10.56 -14.61 14.84
N ASN A 393 10.64 -14.89 13.54
CA ASN A 393 9.66 -15.66 12.80
C ASN A 393 10.32 -16.93 12.28
N VAL A 394 9.84 -18.08 12.72
CA VAL A 394 10.35 -19.39 12.30
C VAL A 394 9.24 -20.16 11.61
N VAL A 395 9.52 -20.66 10.42
CA VAL A 395 8.64 -21.53 9.64
C VAL A 395 9.35 -22.86 9.52
N LEU A 396 8.71 -23.91 10.03
CA LEU A 396 9.18 -25.29 9.95
C LEU A 396 8.25 -26.05 9.02
N ASP A 397 8.75 -26.37 7.84
CA ASP A 397 8.10 -27.24 6.88
C ASP A 397 8.60 -28.68 7.12
N THR A 398 7.70 -29.62 7.39
CA THR A 398 8.06 -31.03 7.58
C THR A 398 7.50 -31.90 6.46
N LEU A 399 8.05 -33.09 6.29
CA LEU A 399 7.60 -34.03 5.26
C LEU A 399 6.19 -34.59 5.50
N TYR A 400 5.83 -34.85 6.77
CA TYR A 400 4.62 -35.58 7.13
C TYR A 400 3.62 -34.77 7.96
N TYR A 401 4.05 -33.65 8.52
CA TYR A 401 3.24 -32.77 9.34
C TYR A 401 3.11 -31.40 8.65
N PRO A 402 1.91 -30.79 8.63
CA PRO A 402 1.76 -29.50 7.97
C PRO A 402 2.63 -28.42 8.63
N THR A 403 2.90 -27.36 7.88
CA THR A 403 3.80 -26.26 8.29
C THR A 403 3.48 -25.75 9.68
N ILE A 404 4.51 -25.70 10.53
CA ILE A 404 4.46 -25.13 11.87
C ILE A 404 5.05 -23.73 11.79
N THR A 405 4.35 -22.73 12.30
CA THR A 405 4.87 -21.35 12.37
C THR A 405 5.01 -20.92 13.82
N PHE A 406 6.16 -20.34 14.13
CA PHE A 406 6.50 -19.83 15.44
C PHE A 406 6.85 -18.35 15.32
N HIS A 407 6.21 -17.54 16.14
CA HIS A 407 6.43 -16.11 16.22
C HIS A 407 6.83 -15.80 17.64
N ALA A 408 7.98 -15.16 17.83
CA ALA A 408 8.42 -14.69 19.14
C ALA A 408 8.80 -13.22 19.06
N HIS A 409 8.46 -12.49 20.10
CA HIS A 409 8.84 -11.11 20.33
C HIS A 409 9.42 -11.04 21.73
N MET A 410 10.66 -10.60 21.81
CA MET A 410 11.41 -10.49 23.06
C MET A 410 11.88 -9.06 23.19
N MET A 411 11.56 -8.44 24.31
CA MET A 411 11.95 -7.06 24.59
C MET A 411 12.50 -6.94 25.99
N LYS A 412 13.62 -6.21 26.11
CA LYS A 412 14.19 -5.76 27.38
C LYS A 412 14.18 -4.23 27.42
N PHE A 413 13.63 -3.65 28.47
CA PHE A 413 13.65 -2.21 28.70
C PHE A 413 13.71 -1.89 30.20
N VAL A 414 14.18 -0.68 30.52
CA VAL A 414 14.16 -0.17 31.89
C VAL A 414 12.83 0.55 32.14
N GLY A 415 12.13 0.12 33.18
CA GLY A 415 10.86 0.68 33.64
C GLY A 415 10.99 2.09 34.23
N PRO A 416 9.85 2.75 34.55
CA PRO A 416 9.84 4.08 35.16
C PRO A 416 10.51 4.12 36.55
N ASP A 417 10.55 2.99 37.25
CA ASP A 417 11.12 2.83 38.58
C ASP A 417 12.56 2.29 38.56
N GLU A 418 13.26 2.44 37.42
CA GLU A 418 14.63 1.92 37.18
C GLU A 418 14.76 0.38 37.24
N GLU A 419 13.64 -0.34 37.12
CA GLU A 419 13.59 -1.81 37.07
C GLU A 419 13.91 -2.37 35.67
N ASP A 420 14.67 -3.47 35.61
CA ASP A 420 14.94 -4.19 34.36
C ASP A 420 13.75 -5.12 34.03
N ILE A 421 13.00 -4.82 32.97
CA ILE A 421 11.84 -5.59 32.52
C ILE A 421 12.19 -6.38 31.26
N LEU A 422 11.99 -7.70 31.31
CA LEU A 422 12.09 -8.61 30.17
C LEU A 422 10.71 -9.18 29.86
N GLU A 423 10.18 -8.87 28.68
CA GLU A 423 8.93 -9.43 28.19
C GLU A 423 9.19 -10.40 27.04
N VAL A 424 8.58 -11.59 27.11
CA VAL A 424 8.63 -12.63 26.09
C VAL A 424 7.20 -12.96 25.67
N ASN A 425 6.88 -12.64 24.43
CA ASN A 425 5.61 -12.99 23.79
C ASN A 425 5.88 -13.97 22.66
N ALA A 426 5.50 -15.24 22.83
CA ALA A 426 5.68 -16.26 21.81
C ALA A 426 4.34 -16.93 21.46
N THR A 427 4.12 -17.14 20.16
CA THR A 427 2.96 -17.83 19.62
C THR A 427 3.40 -18.94 18.69
N LEU A 428 3.02 -20.16 19.01
CA LEU A 428 3.25 -21.34 18.18
C LEU A 428 1.93 -21.78 17.53
N HIS A 429 1.88 -21.71 16.21
CA HIS A 429 0.75 -22.19 15.42
C HIS A 429 0.98 -23.64 15.03
N LEU A 430 0.07 -24.48 15.51
CA LEU A 430 -0.01 -25.87 15.10
C LEU A 430 -1.14 -26.03 14.07
N PRO A 431 -0.97 -26.90 13.06
CA PRO A 431 -2.01 -27.18 12.08
C PRO A 431 -3.31 -27.65 12.75
N ASN A 432 -4.44 -27.08 12.34
CA ASN A 432 -5.78 -27.45 12.80
C ASN A 432 -6.00 -27.39 14.33
N LYS A 433 -5.21 -26.60 15.06
CA LYS A 433 -5.35 -26.41 16.50
C LYS A 433 -5.34 -24.93 16.84
N THR A 434 -5.86 -24.58 18.01
CA THR A 434 -5.68 -23.23 18.55
C THR A 434 -4.19 -22.99 18.83
N PRO A 435 -3.67 -21.79 18.56
CA PRO A 435 -2.27 -21.47 18.82
C PRO A 435 -1.90 -21.66 20.30
N ILE A 436 -0.67 -22.08 20.55
CA ILE A 436 -0.08 -22.04 21.89
C ILE A 436 0.49 -20.65 22.08
N ILE A 437 0.05 -19.95 23.12
CA ILE A 437 0.46 -18.57 23.41
C ILE A 437 1.19 -18.57 24.74
N LEU A 438 2.40 -18.03 24.73
CA LEU A 438 3.27 -17.81 25.88
C LEU A 438 3.46 -16.31 26.05
N THR A 439 3.15 -15.81 27.23
CA THR A 439 3.43 -14.44 27.66
C THR A 439 4.15 -14.54 28.99
N ASP A 440 5.38 -14.06 29.04
CA ASP A 440 6.20 -14.06 30.24
C ASP A 440 6.72 -12.63 30.47
N VAL A 441 6.57 -12.14 31.70
CA VAL A 441 7.04 -10.81 32.11
C VAL A 441 7.88 -10.99 33.35
N PHE A 442 9.19 -10.84 33.18
CA PHE A 442 10.17 -10.88 34.24
C PHE A 442 10.60 -9.47 34.59
N VAL A 443 10.47 -9.11 35.87
CA VAL A 443 10.83 -7.81 36.41
C VAL A 443 11.94 -8.03 37.43
N LEU A 444 13.06 -7.35 37.23
CA LEU A 444 14.23 -7.39 38.09
C LEU A 444 14.52 -5.99 38.61
N GLU A 445 14.19 -5.74 39.87
CA GLU A 445 14.53 -4.48 40.55
C GLU A 445 15.97 -4.55 41.07
N THR A 446 16.28 -5.62 41.80
CA THR A 446 17.62 -5.94 42.29
C THR A 446 17.86 -7.46 42.24
N TYR A 447 19.10 -7.93 42.42
CA TYR A 447 19.37 -9.39 42.52
C TYR A 447 18.60 -10.09 43.66
N ALA A 448 18.02 -9.33 44.59
CA ALA A 448 17.27 -9.79 45.73
C ALA A 448 15.75 -9.53 45.62
N GLU A 449 15.32 -8.76 44.60
CA GLU A 449 13.93 -8.38 44.35
C GLU A 449 13.58 -8.68 42.89
N MET A 450 12.81 -9.76 42.69
CA MET A 450 12.41 -10.20 41.35
C MET A 450 10.97 -10.67 41.32
N ARG A 451 10.30 -10.43 40.20
CA ARG A 451 8.92 -10.88 39.96
C ARG A 451 8.81 -11.48 38.56
N ASN A 452 8.26 -12.69 38.46
CA ASN A 452 7.93 -13.30 37.18
C ASN A 452 6.44 -13.55 37.04
N THR A 453 5.85 -13.13 35.93
CA THR A 453 4.45 -13.42 35.59
C THR A 453 4.41 -14.18 34.27
N LEU A 454 4.07 -15.46 34.35
CA LEU A 454 3.98 -16.37 33.23
C LEU A 454 2.50 -16.70 32.94
N ASN A 455 2.11 -16.61 31.68
CA ASN A 455 0.84 -17.06 31.16
C ASN A 455 1.05 -17.95 29.94
N LEU A 456 0.51 -19.17 29.97
CA LEU A 456 0.62 -20.14 28.89
C LEU A 456 -0.78 -20.66 28.56
N ILE A 457 -1.20 -20.45 27.32
CA ILE A 457 -2.46 -20.96 26.78
C ILE A 457 -2.14 -22.08 25.81
N THR A 458 -2.78 -23.25 25.95
CA THR A 458 -2.54 -24.40 25.08
C THR A 458 -3.85 -25.04 24.58
N PRO A 459 -3.84 -25.73 23.42
CA PRO A 459 -4.98 -26.49 22.93
C PRO A 459 -5.25 -27.79 23.69
N PHE A 460 -4.39 -28.20 24.63
CA PHE A 460 -4.43 -29.53 25.24
C PHE A 460 -5.35 -29.54 26.47
N GLN A 461 -6.18 -30.57 26.61
CA GLN A 461 -7.11 -30.69 27.75
C GLN A 461 -6.40 -30.82 29.11
N ALA A 462 -5.17 -31.35 29.13
CA ALA A 462 -4.41 -31.48 30.36
C ALA A 462 -4.14 -30.10 31.02
N ILE A 463 -3.80 -29.09 30.21
CA ILE A 463 -3.48 -27.73 30.65
C ILE A 463 -3.94 -26.77 29.55
N LYS A 464 -5.17 -26.25 29.62
CA LYS A 464 -5.66 -25.24 28.68
C LYS A 464 -5.08 -23.87 28.95
N GLU A 465 -4.91 -23.54 30.22
CA GLU A 465 -4.34 -22.26 30.67
C GLU A 465 -3.50 -22.52 31.92
N LEU A 466 -2.30 -21.96 31.96
CA LEU A 466 -1.39 -21.97 33.10
C LEU A 466 -1.02 -20.52 33.39
N LYS A 467 -1.32 -20.05 34.60
CA LYS A 467 -0.88 -18.75 35.10
C LYS A 467 0.05 -18.97 36.27
N SER A 468 1.23 -18.40 36.25
CA SER A 468 2.19 -18.49 37.35
C SER A 468 2.69 -17.11 37.71
N VAL A 469 2.63 -16.78 39.00
CA VAL A 469 3.24 -15.57 39.56
C VAL A 469 4.27 -16.00 40.59
N TYR A 470 5.50 -15.55 40.39
CA TYR A 470 6.62 -15.79 41.30
C TYR A 470 7.14 -14.45 41.79
N THR A 471 7.37 -14.30 43.09
CA THR A 471 7.92 -13.09 43.70
C THR A 471 9.02 -13.48 44.68
N VAL A 472 10.13 -12.76 44.63
CA VAL A 472 11.20 -12.81 45.62
C VAL A 472 11.48 -11.40 46.06
N ASP A 473 11.54 -11.22 47.37
CA ASP A 473 11.81 -9.96 48.05
C ASP A 473 12.65 -10.29 49.28
N ILE A 474 13.95 -10.02 49.18
CA ILE A 474 14.94 -10.39 50.19
C ILE A 474 15.70 -9.13 50.62
N THR A 475 15.50 -8.73 51.86
CA THR A 475 16.33 -7.72 52.53
C THR A 475 17.30 -8.44 53.45
N ILE A 476 18.59 -8.49 53.08
CA ILE A 476 19.61 -9.23 53.83
C ILE A 476 19.61 -8.80 55.31
N GLY A 477 19.39 -9.75 56.21
CA GLY A 477 19.37 -9.53 57.67
C GLY A 477 18.02 -9.08 58.25
N GLN A 478 17.02 -8.80 57.42
CA GLN A 478 15.70 -8.32 57.86
C GLN A 478 14.54 -9.15 57.32
N LYS A 479 14.49 -9.45 56.02
CA LYS A 479 13.30 -10.01 55.38
C LYS A 479 13.65 -11.03 54.31
N PHE A 480 12.89 -12.11 54.24
CA PHE A 480 12.93 -13.09 53.15
C PHE A 480 11.49 -13.47 52.80
N ASN A 481 11.00 -13.00 51.66
CA ASN A 481 9.64 -13.23 51.20
C ASN A 481 9.69 -13.83 49.79
N VAL A 482 9.40 -15.13 49.71
CA VAL A 482 9.33 -15.87 48.44
C VAL A 482 7.94 -16.43 48.30
N THR A 483 7.25 -16.05 47.22
CA THR A 483 5.93 -16.59 46.90
C THR A 483 5.88 -17.12 45.49
N CYS A 484 5.17 -18.21 45.29
CA CYS A 484 4.85 -18.75 43.98
C CYS A 484 3.40 -19.20 43.99
N VAL A 485 2.64 -18.77 43.00
CA VAL A 485 1.25 -19.21 42.79
C VAL A 485 1.13 -19.64 41.34
N ALA A 486 0.90 -20.93 41.11
CA ALA A 486 0.63 -21.52 39.82
C ALA A 486 -0.82 -22.03 39.77
N LEU A 487 -1.59 -21.50 38.84
CA LEU A 487 -2.97 -21.85 38.57
C LEU A 487 -3.06 -22.63 37.25
N LEU A 488 -3.52 -23.88 37.32
CA LEU A 488 -3.68 -24.75 36.17
C LEU A 488 -5.16 -24.95 35.87
N TYR A 489 -5.59 -24.60 34.65
CA TYR A 489 -6.94 -24.80 34.17
C TYR A 489 -7.00 -25.95 33.16
N ASN A 490 -7.81 -26.96 33.45
CA ASN A 490 -8.03 -28.11 32.54
C ASN A 490 -9.29 -27.96 31.66
N GLY A 491 -10.00 -26.83 31.74
CA GLY A 491 -11.27 -26.61 31.03
C GLY A 491 -12.53 -26.83 31.86
N THR A 492 -12.40 -27.32 33.10
CA THR A 492 -13.52 -27.52 34.03
C THR A 492 -13.23 -26.92 35.41
N TYR A 493 -12.03 -27.15 35.94
CA TYR A 493 -11.62 -26.69 37.26
C TYR A 493 -10.27 -26.00 37.20
N TRP A 494 -10.08 -25.05 38.11
CA TRP A 494 -8.78 -24.47 38.41
C TRP A 494 -8.12 -25.28 39.53
N HIS A 495 -6.88 -25.68 39.31
CA HIS A 495 -6.03 -26.31 40.31
C HIS A 495 -4.96 -25.31 40.74
N GLU A 496 -4.90 -25.01 42.03
CA GLU A 496 -3.88 -24.15 42.60
C GLU A 496 -2.72 -24.98 43.15
N ILE A 497 -1.50 -24.59 42.78
CA ILE A 497 -0.26 -25.01 43.40
C ILE A 497 0.43 -23.74 43.86
N SER A 498 0.52 -23.51 45.16
CA SER A 498 1.15 -22.32 45.70
C SER A 498 2.05 -22.62 46.88
N TYR A 499 3.08 -21.81 47.04
CA TYR A 499 3.86 -21.77 48.27
C TYR A 499 4.21 -20.32 48.62
N LYS A 500 4.31 -20.06 49.92
CA LYS A 500 4.69 -18.78 50.50
C LYS A 500 5.66 -19.04 51.64
N ILE A 501 6.85 -18.47 51.56
CA ILE A 501 7.87 -18.52 52.60
C ILE A 501 8.14 -17.08 53.00
N LEU A 502 7.83 -16.74 54.23
CA LEU A 502 8.06 -15.42 54.81
C LEU A 502 8.93 -15.58 56.05
N TYR A 503 10.01 -14.82 56.12
CA TYR A 503 10.77 -14.58 57.34
C TYR A 503 10.96 -13.08 57.50
N GLU A 504 10.75 -12.58 58.70
CA GLU A 504 10.89 -11.17 59.05
C GLU A 504 11.54 -11.04 60.42
N HIS A 505 12.51 -10.13 60.51
CA HIS A 505 13.23 -9.78 61.71
C HIS A 505 13.17 -8.26 61.89
N GLU A 506 12.67 -7.86 63.06
CA GLU A 506 12.52 -6.46 63.44
C GLU A 506 13.19 -6.23 64.79
N SER A 507 14.02 -5.20 64.87
CA SER A 507 14.60 -4.67 66.12
C SER A 507 13.99 -3.31 66.44
N GLY A 508 13.47 -3.14 67.65
CA GLY A 508 12.99 -1.84 68.13
C GLY A 508 14.11 -0.81 68.29
N GLU A 509 13.75 0.47 68.41
CA GLU A 509 14.71 1.53 68.76
C GLU A 509 15.47 1.18 70.05
N ASP A 510 16.78 1.41 70.06
CA ASP A 510 17.70 1.08 71.17
C ASP A 510 17.65 -0.39 71.64
N ASP A 511 17.38 -1.36 70.75
CA ASP A 511 17.27 -2.79 71.05
C ASP A 511 16.19 -3.11 72.13
N ALA A 512 15.18 -2.25 72.27
CA ALA A 512 14.11 -2.43 73.25
C ALA A 512 13.34 -3.75 73.05
N TYR A 513 13.28 -4.25 71.82
CA TYR A 513 12.76 -5.59 71.51
C TYR A 513 13.40 -6.19 70.25
N GLN A 514 13.37 -7.51 70.17
CA GLN A 514 13.65 -8.26 68.93
C GLN A 514 12.44 -9.13 68.60
N SER A 515 11.98 -9.07 67.36
CA SER A 515 10.83 -9.83 66.87
C SER A 515 11.25 -10.66 65.67
N TYR A 516 10.98 -11.96 65.72
CA TYR A 516 11.19 -12.91 64.64
C TYR A 516 9.84 -13.49 64.24
N LEU A 517 9.54 -13.48 62.95
CA LEU A 517 8.36 -14.09 62.38
C LEU A 517 8.78 -14.98 61.21
N ALA A 518 8.44 -16.26 61.27
CA ALA A 518 8.59 -17.20 60.17
C ALA A 518 7.21 -17.77 59.81
N SER A 519 6.87 -17.77 58.53
CA SER A 519 5.61 -18.32 58.02
C SER A 519 5.87 -19.13 56.76
N VAL A 520 5.28 -20.32 56.70
CA VAL A 520 5.27 -21.18 55.53
C VAL A 520 3.83 -21.52 55.19
N GLY A 521 3.41 -21.22 53.97
CA GLY A 521 2.14 -21.62 53.39
C GLY A 521 2.39 -22.51 52.18
N ILE A 522 1.67 -23.61 52.05
CA ILE A 522 1.69 -24.49 50.87
C ILE A 522 0.25 -24.85 50.55
N ALA A 523 -0.16 -24.73 49.29
CA ALA A 523 -1.41 -25.28 48.77
C ALA A 523 -1.10 -26.21 47.60
N THR A 524 -1.72 -27.39 47.58
CA THR A 524 -1.53 -28.34 46.47
C THR A 524 -2.85 -29.04 46.12
N PRO A 525 -3.00 -29.54 44.89
CA PRO A 525 -4.15 -30.35 44.50
C PRO A 525 -4.06 -31.80 45.03
N LEU A 526 -3.02 -32.17 45.79
CA LEU A 526 -2.85 -33.51 46.31
C LEU A 526 -3.78 -33.74 47.51
N ALA A 527 -4.55 -34.83 47.47
CA ALA A 527 -5.45 -35.20 48.55
C ALA A 527 -4.75 -35.40 49.92
N VAL A 528 -3.47 -35.77 49.91
CA VAL A 528 -2.66 -36.02 51.12
C VAL A 528 -2.16 -34.71 51.76
N LEU A 529 -2.00 -33.65 50.98
CA LEU A 529 -1.47 -32.35 51.41
C LEU A 529 -2.24 -31.20 50.72
N PRO A 530 -3.54 -31.04 50.98
CA PRO A 530 -4.34 -30.01 50.32
C PRO A 530 -3.88 -28.59 50.68
N GLY A 531 -3.45 -28.41 51.94
CA GLY A 531 -2.90 -27.15 52.42
C GLY A 531 -2.14 -27.32 53.74
N LEU A 532 -1.13 -26.50 53.93
CA LEU A 532 -0.36 -26.35 55.17
C LEU A 532 -0.07 -24.87 55.36
N GLU A 533 -0.50 -24.32 56.49
CA GLU A 533 -0.05 -23.01 56.97
C GLU A 533 0.64 -23.22 58.31
N ALA A 534 1.87 -22.74 58.44
CA ALA A 534 2.65 -22.77 59.66
C ALA A 534 3.18 -21.36 59.91
N ARG A 535 2.93 -20.82 61.10
CA ARG A 535 3.42 -19.52 61.55
C ARG A 535 4.10 -19.68 62.90
N VAL A 536 5.35 -19.25 62.99
CA VAL A 536 6.13 -19.23 64.21
C VAL A 536 6.57 -17.80 64.46
N SER A 537 6.30 -17.28 65.65
CA SER A 537 6.76 -15.97 66.08
C SER A 537 7.51 -16.10 67.40
N ALA A 538 8.58 -15.32 67.55
CA ALA A 538 9.35 -15.23 68.78
C ALA A 538 9.68 -13.75 69.01
N ARG A 539 9.32 -13.23 70.18
CA ARG A 539 9.57 -11.84 70.56
C ARG A 539 10.30 -11.78 71.89
N LEU A 540 11.40 -11.06 71.94
CA LEU A 540 12.18 -10.75 73.12
C LEU A 540 11.87 -9.32 73.57
N GLU A 541 11.37 -9.17 74.80
CA GLU A 541 11.13 -7.87 75.46
C GLU A 541 11.65 -7.98 76.90
N ASP A 542 12.46 -7.04 77.39
CA ASP A 542 12.92 -6.99 78.80
C ASP A 542 13.46 -8.34 79.35
N ALA A 543 14.24 -9.08 78.55
CA ALA A 543 14.77 -10.42 78.86
C ALA A 543 13.75 -11.57 78.96
N LEU A 544 12.51 -11.35 78.50
CA LEU A 544 11.47 -12.36 78.38
C LEU A 544 11.23 -12.73 76.91
N TRP A 545 11.45 -14.01 76.57
CA TRP A 545 11.04 -14.57 75.29
C TRP A 545 9.57 -14.98 75.33
N LYS A 546 8.78 -14.46 74.40
CA LYS A 546 7.41 -14.89 74.11
C LYS A 546 7.41 -15.58 72.75
N MET A 547 7.09 -16.86 72.71
CA MET A 547 7.03 -17.64 71.47
C MET A 547 5.62 -18.14 71.23
N ALA A 548 5.18 -18.09 69.98
CA ALA A 548 3.91 -18.66 69.52
C ALA A 548 4.14 -19.43 68.23
N ALA A 549 3.61 -20.64 68.13
CA ALA A 549 3.63 -21.44 66.92
C ALA A 549 2.22 -21.96 66.63
N ASP A 550 1.71 -21.61 65.45
CA ASP A 550 0.41 -22.00 64.95
C ASP A 550 0.61 -22.79 63.65
N ILE A 551 0.14 -24.04 63.61
CA ILE A 551 0.19 -24.90 62.43
C ILE A 551 -1.23 -25.36 62.12
N SER A 552 -1.72 -25.05 60.93
CA SER A 552 -3.03 -25.45 60.45
C SER A 552 -2.94 -26.22 59.15
N MET A 553 -3.65 -27.34 59.12
CA MET A 553 -3.98 -28.12 57.94
C MET A 553 -5.49 -28.38 57.94
N PRO A 554 -6.12 -28.72 56.81
CA PRO A 554 -7.55 -29.04 56.78
C PRO A 554 -7.95 -30.18 57.73
N SER A 555 -7.01 -31.06 58.11
CA SER A 555 -7.24 -32.19 59.01
C SER A 555 -6.95 -31.91 60.48
N PHE A 556 -6.16 -30.88 60.83
CA PHE A 556 -5.81 -30.56 62.22
C PHE A 556 -5.31 -29.13 62.41
N THR A 557 -5.34 -28.65 63.64
CA THR A 557 -4.75 -27.38 64.06
C THR A 557 -3.93 -27.60 65.33
N VAL A 558 -2.70 -27.09 65.37
CA VAL A 558 -1.80 -27.13 66.53
C VAL A 558 -1.42 -25.70 66.89
N ASN A 559 -1.76 -25.28 68.10
CA ASN A 559 -1.37 -23.99 68.65
C ASN A 559 -0.49 -24.23 69.89
N ALA A 560 0.69 -23.63 69.90
CA ALA A 560 1.65 -23.72 71.00
C ALA A 560 2.10 -22.33 71.44
N LEU A 561 2.02 -22.06 72.75
CA LEU A 561 2.45 -20.81 73.36
C LEU A 561 3.52 -21.13 74.42
N ALA A 562 4.65 -20.44 74.37
CA ALA A 562 5.73 -20.60 75.35
C ALA A 562 6.23 -19.24 75.84
N ARG A 563 6.62 -19.19 77.11
CA ARG A 563 7.28 -18.04 77.73
C ARG A 563 8.54 -18.52 78.42
N LEU A 564 9.67 -17.88 78.13
CA LEU A 564 10.96 -18.22 78.71
C LEU A 564 11.61 -16.96 79.26
N GLU A 565 11.78 -16.91 80.58
CA GLU A 565 12.40 -15.79 81.27
C GLU A 565 13.90 -16.07 81.44
N VAL A 566 14.75 -15.19 80.90
CA VAL A 566 16.20 -15.32 81.04
C VAL A 566 16.62 -14.67 82.34
N ARG A 567 16.72 -15.46 83.42
CA ARG A 567 17.38 -14.99 84.66
C ARG A 567 18.87 -14.83 84.40
N LYS A 568 19.37 -13.60 84.55
CA LYS A 568 20.81 -13.31 84.62
C LYS A 568 21.47 -13.99 85.80
#